data_AF-K9S8R7-F1
#
_entry.id   AF-K9S8R7-F1
#
_cell.length_a   1.000
_cell.length_b   1.000
_cell.length_c   1.000
_cell.angle_alpha   90.00
_cell.angle_beta   90.00
_cell.angle_gamma   90.00
#
_symmetry.space_group_name_H-M   'P 1'
#
loop_
_entity.id
_entity.type
_entity.pdbx_description
1 polymer ?
#
loop_
_entity_poly.entity_id
_entity_poly.type
_entity_poly.pdbx_seq_one_letter_code
_entity_poly.pdbx_strand_id
1 'polypeptide(L)'
;MSYRKVLWLLPLAACLNLAAAVPPSLANCPGAVPPLEVSQPRVQANWEKLQQMKTYPWGTQRIYERLEGDRITLSANFDQLRGPQKQEAINLLQLGNSSHRVYASDGRLLSAVYDGCTRFETLTEKARYSWYYNEVGRSLPSSTPRDALRNYGTPTWRFVQVPIGRQQEQSIRNLFWKRMGYSQVSKGMWIAWVPERGYFEINVPNSYNLQELSKFWQTAPRNYRYVVLSTDGTLVFDANFDT
;
A
#
# COMPACT_ATOMS: atom_id res chain seq x y z
N MET A 1 -44.58 15.72 -73.04
CA MET A 1 -44.21 14.39 -72.49
C MET A 1 -43.67 14.64 -71.07
N SER A 2 -44.52 14.59 -70.05
CA SER A 2 -44.93 13.42 -69.25
C SER A 2 -43.86 12.87 -68.29
N TYR A 3 -44.06 13.20 -67.00
CA TYR A 3 -43.81 12.39 -65.78
C TYR A 3 -42.35 12.08 -65.39
N ARG A 4 -41.94 11.96 -64.11
CA ARG A 4 -42.64 11.87 -62.81
C ARG A 4 -41.57 12.05 -61.68
N LYS A 5 -41.95 12.76 -60.61
CA LYS A 5 -41.81 12.48 -59.15
C LYS A 5 -40.69 11.47 -58.72
N VAL A 6 -39.97 11.63 -57.61
CA VAL A 6 -40.45 11.53 -56.22
C VAL A 6 -39.28 11.88 -55.26
N LEU A 7 -39.66 12.51 -54.14
CA LEU A 7 -38.97 12.81 -52.87
C LEU A 7 -38.31 11.59 -52.17
N TRP A 8 -37.80 11.80 -50.94
CA TRP A 8 -37.30 10.85 -49.90
C TRP A 8 -35.76 10.65 -49.94
N LEU A 9 -34.94 10.92 -48.90
CA LEU A 9 -35.09 11.13 -47.45
C LEU A 9 -33.88 11.89 -46.86
N LEU A 10 -34.13 12.69 -45.82
CA LEU A 10 -33.15 13.26 -44.88
C LEU A 10 -32.58 12.15 -43.93
N PRO A 11 -31.86 12.46 -42.84
CA PRO A 11 -30.40 12.40 -42.71
C PRO A 11 -29.97 11.38 -41.63
N LEU A 12 -29.03 10.48 -41.89
CA LEU A 12 -28.46 9.68 -40.78
C LEU A 12 -27.36 10.48 -40.08
N ALA A 13 -27.82 11.37 -39.21
CA ALA A 13 -27.08 11.82 -38.05
C ALA A 13 -26.73 10.60 -37.18
N ALA A 14 -25.62 9.93 -37.50
CA ALA A 14 -24.98 8.96 -36.63
C ALA A 14 -23.89 9.68 -35.82
N CYS A 15 -24.30 10.71 -35.07
CA CYS A 15 -23.53 11.19 -33.94
C CYS A 15 -24.24 10.72 -32.68
N LEU A 16 -23.43 10.23 -31.74
CA LEU A 16 -23.72 10.11 -30.31
C LEU A 16 -24.73 9.03 -29.93
N ASN A 17 -24.21 7.87 -29.53
CA ASN A 17 -24.47 7.27 -28.23
C ASN A 17 -23.53 6.08 -28.00
N LEU A 18 -22.22 6.34 -27.95
CA LEU A 18 -21.34 5.52 -27.11
C LEU A 18 -21.41 6.13 -25.70
N ALA A 19 -22.57 6.00 -25.06
CA ALA A 19 -22.60 5.97 -23.61
C ALA A 19 -21.91 4.66 -23.23
N ALA A 20 -20.58 4.70 -23.13
CA ALA A 20 -19.85 3.68 -22.40
C ALA A 20 -20.53 3.62 -21.04
N ALA A 21 -21.26 2.52 -20.78
CA ALA A 21 -21.89 2.28 -19.50
C ALA A 21 -20.74 2.17 -18.50
N VAL A 22 -20.40 3.31 -17.90
CA VAL A 22 -19.47 3.38 -16.79
C VAL A 22 -20.11 2.52 -15.71
N PRO A 23 -19.48 1.40 -15.30
CA PRO A 23 -20.07 0.53 -14.29
C PRO A 23 -20.43 1.39 -13.06
N PRO A 24 -21.56 1.12 -12.36
CA PRO A 24 -22.04 1.96 -11.27
C PRO A 24 -21.00 2.25 -10.17
N SER A 25 -20.00 1.36 -10.03
CA SER A 25 -18.86 1.52 -9.14
C SER A 25 -17.94 2.70 -9.47
N LEU A 26 -17.93 3.18 -10.72
CA LEU A 26 -17.18 4.36 -11.17
C LEU A 26 -18.05 5.63 -11.22
N ALA A 27 -19.39 5.51 -11.19
CA ALA A 27 -20.31 6.64 -11.28
C ALA A 27 -20.37 7.51 -9.99
N ASN A 28 -20.01 6.94 -8.84
CA ASN A 28 -19.96 7.65 -7.55
C ASN A 28 -18.57 8.15 -7.17
N CYS A 29 -17.59 8.01 -8.07
CA CYS A 29 -16.25 8.52 -7.81
C CYS A 29 -16.19 10.01 -8.12
N PRO A 30 -15.77 10.87 -7.17
CA PRO A 30 -15.63 12.30 -7.40
C PRO A 30 -14.56 12.66 -8.45
N GLY A 31 -13.91 11.66 -9.08
CA GLY A 31 -12.87 11.82 -10.10
C GLY A 31 -11.53 12.30 -9.55
N ALA A 32 -11.55 13.15 -8.51
CA ALA A 32 -10.38 13.71 -7.86
C ALA A 32 -10.43 13.52 -6.33
N VAL A 33 -9.24 13.49 -5.73
CA VAL A 33 -9.08 13.56 -4.27
C VAL A 33 -9.48 14.97 -3.82
N PRO A 34 -10.38 15.12 -2.83
CA PRO A 34 -10.76 16.43 -2.32
C PRO A 34 -9.53 17.15 -1.71
N PRO A 35 -9.44 18.49 -1.85
CA PRO A 35 -8.40 19.27 -1.20
C PRO A 35 -8.36 19.06 0.31
N LEU A 36 -7.20 19.27 0.91
CA LEU A 36 -7.00 19.05 2.35
C LEU A 36 -7.99 19.88 3.16
N GLU A 37 -8.23 21.13 2.78
CA GLU A 37 -9.11 22.10 3.42
C GLU A 37 -10.55 21.59 3.57
N VAL A 38 -11.00 20.76 2.62
CA VAL A 38 -12.34 20.17 2.64
C VAL A 38 -12.44 19.05 3.67
N SER A 39 -11.38 18.25 3.81
CA SER A 39 -11.38 17.06 4.68
C SER A 39 -10.79 17.31 6.07
N GLN A 40 -9.95 18.34 6.24
CA GLN A 40 -9.24 18.66 7.48
C GLN A 40 -10.17 18.82 8.67
N PRO A 41 -11.28 19.59 8.61
CA PRO A 41 -12.12 19.79 9.79
C PRO A 41 -12.74 18.49 10.29
N ARG A 42 -13.19 17.62 9.37
CA ARG A 42 -13.75 16.31 9.71
C ARG A 42 -12.70 15.38 10.32
N VAL A 43 -11.50 15.33 9.71
CA VAL A 43 -10.41 14.48 10.21
C VAL A 43 -9.92 14.97 11.57
N GLN A 44 -9.78 16.27 11.76
CA GLN A 44 -9.40 16.88 13.04
C GLN A 44 -10.43 16.59 14.15
N ALA A 45 -11.72 16.76 13.87
CA ALA A 45 -12.78 16.46 14.85
C ALA A 45 -12.80 14.96 15.23
N ASN A 46 -12.57 14.07 14.27
CA ASN A 46 -12.47 12.64 14.57
C ASN A 46 -11.18 12.32 15.33
N TRP A 47 -10.06 12.94 14.98
CA TRP A 47 -8.79 12.81 15.67
C TRP A 47 -8.92 13.16 17.15
N GLU A 48 -9.53 14.30 17.49
CA GLU A 48 -9.76 14.72 18.86
C GLU A 48 -10.60 13.71 19.65
N LYS A 49 -11.62 13.11 19.04
CA LYS A 49 -12.40 12.02 19.65
C LYS A 49 -11.51 10.81 19.96
N LEU A 50 -10.68 10.39 18.99
CA LEU A 50 -9.76 9.26 19.16
C LEU A 50 -8.73 9.51 20.29
N GLN A 51 -8.30 10.76 20.49
CA GLN A 51 -7.40 11.14 21.58
C GLN A 51 -8.06 11.05 22.98
N GLN A 52 -9.38 11.17 23.06
CA GLN A 52 -10.14 11.11 24.31
C GLN A 52 -10.59 9.70 24.69
N MET A 53 -10.50 8.74 23.76
CA MET A 53 -10.87 7.34 24.02
C MET A 53 -9.95 6.71 25.06
N LYS A 54 -10.56 6.04 26.05
CA LYS A 54 -9.83 5.27 27.09
C LYS A 54 -9.64 3.80 26.70
N THR A 55 -10.48 3.31 25.81
CA THR A 55 -10.49 1.93 25.32
C THR A 55 -10.74 1.93 23.81
N TYR A 56 -10.11 0.98 23.14
CA TYR A 56 -10.19 0.76 21.70
C TYR A 56 -10.55 -0.72 21.41
N PRO A 57 -10.92 -1.08 20.18
CA PRO A 57 -11.19 -2.47 19.80
C PRO A 57 -10.02 -3.45 20.07
N TRP A 58 -8.79 -2.95 20.23
CA TRP A 58 -7.60 -3.73 20.58
C TRP A 58 -7.14 -3.57 22.03
N GLY A 59 -7.96 -2.96 22.91
CA GLY A 59 -7.66 -2.79 24.34
C GLY A 59 -7.35 -1.34 24.71
N THR A 60 -6.46 -1.13 25.69
CA THR A 60 -6.14 0.20 26.24
C THR A 60 -4.90 0.85 25.62
N GLN A 61 -4.23 0.14 24.71
CA GLN A 61 -3.00 0.61 24.09
C GLN A 61 -3.28 1.76 23.13
N ARG A 62 -2.78 2.96 23.45
CA ARG A 62 -2.90 4.14 22.58
C ARG A 62 -1.95 4.00 21.39
N ILE A 63 -2.50 4.20 20.19
CA ILE A 63 -1.74 4.13 18.93
C ILE A 63 -1.74 5.44 18.14
N TYR A 64 -2.71 6.32 18.36
CA TYR A 64 -2.84 7.60 17.66
C TYR A 64 -1.92 8.64 18.29
N GLU A 65 -0.75 8.83 17.70
CA GLU A 65 0.33 9.62 18.28
C GLU A 65 0.27 11.09 17.84
N ARG A 66 0.16 11.35 16.53
CA ARG A 66 0.30 12.71 16.01
C ARG A 66 -0.47 12.94 14.71
N LEU A 67 -1.06 14.13 14.57
CA LEU A 67 -1.65 14.65 13.34
C LEU A 67 -1.02 16.02 13.06
N GLU A 68 -0.36 16.16 11.91
CA GLU A 68 0.32 17.37 11.45
C GLU A 68 0.01 17.60 9.97
N GLY A 69 -0.82 18.60 9.66
CA GLY A 69 -1.29 18.81 8.29
C GLY A 69 -2.02 17.58 7.76
N ASP A 70 -1.58 17.06 6.61
CA ASP A 70 -2.10 15.83 5.98
C ASP A 70 -1.46 14.54 6.52
N ARG A 71 -0.55 14.63 7.50
CA ARG A 71 0.21 13.49 8.01
C ARG A 71 -0.34 13.02 9.36
N ILE A 72 -0.77 11.76 9.40
CA ILE A 72 -1.08 11.03 10.64
C ILE A 72 0.06 10.07 10.93
N THR A 73 0.60 10.12 12.15
CA THR A 73 1.61 9.17 12.64
C THR A 73 1.00 8.31 13.74
N LEU A 74 1.15 6.99 13.60
CA LEU A 74 0.79 6.00 14.61
C LEU A 74 2.04 5.58 15.39
N SER A 75 1.90 5.39 16.69
CA SER A 75 3.01 4.99 17.56
C SER A 75 3.51 3.56 17.27
N ALA A 76 4.66 3.20 17.84
CA ALA A 76 5.26 1.86 17.72
C ALA A 76 4.34 0.72 18.18
N ASN A 77 3.37 1.02 19.05
CA ASN A 77 2.36 0.07 19.50
C ASN A 77 1.49 -0.50 18.35
N PHE A 78 1.33 0.26 17.27
CA PHE A 78 0.58 -0.20 16.10
C PHE A 78 1.19 -1.47 15.47
N ASP A 79 2.51 -1.62 15.51
CA ASP A 79 3.19 -2.76 14.91
C ASP A 79 2.87 -4.09 15.61
N GLN A 80 2.48 -4.01 16.89
CA GLN A 80 2.13 -5.17 17.72
C GLN A 80 0.70 -5.67 17.47
N LEU A 81 -0.13 -4.88 16.78
CA LEU A 81 -1.50 -5.26 16.45
C LEU A 81 -1.54 -6.39 15.41
N ARG A 82 -2.60 -7.20 15.46
CA ARG A 82 -2.92 -8.16 14.40
C ARG A 82 -3.54 -7.45 13.19
N GLY A 83 -3.50 -8.09 12.03
CA GLY A 83 -4.02 -7.54 10.77
C GLY A 83 -5.41 -6.92 10.88
N PRO A 84 -6.42 -7.65 11.41
CA PRO A 84 -7.76 -7.08 11.61
C PRO A 84 -7.77 -5.85 12.55
N GLN A 85 -6.92 -5.83 13.57
CA GLN A 85 -6.80 -4.68 14.49
C GLN A 85 -6.10 -3.49 13.82
N LYS A 86 -5.11 -3.74 12.95
CA LYS A 86 -4.43 -2.70 12.15
C LYS A 86 -5.41 -2.05 11.18
N GLN A 87 -6.24 -2.87 10.52
CA GLN A 87 -7.29 -2.39 9.62
C GLN A 87 -8.32 -1.56 10.40
N GLU A 88 -8.80 -2.07 11.54
CA GLU A 88 -9.74 -1.33 12.39
C GLU A 88 -9.17 0.00 12.88
N ALA A 89 -7.90 0.01 13.30
CA ALA A 89 -7.19 1.22 13.69
C ALA A 89 -7.16 2.29 12.58
N ILE A 90 -6.95 1.87 11.33
CA ILE A 90 -6.97 2.78 10.17
C ILE A 90 -8.41 3.22 9.86
N ASN A 91 -9.39 2.32 9.94
CA ASN A 91 -10.79 2.61 9.67
C ASN A 91 -11.38 3.63 10.65
N LEU A 92 -11.01 3.53 11.92
CA LEU A 92 -11.41 4.48 12.96
C LEU A 92 -10.94 5.91 12.70
N LEU A 93 -9.92 6.13 11.86
CA LEU A 93 -9.54 7.48 11.41
C LEU A 93 -10.57 8.10 10.46
N GLN A 94 -11.48 7.30 9.89
CA GLN A 94 -12.59 7.73 9.01
C GLN A 94 -12.12 8.59 7.83
N LEU A 95 -10.99 8.19 7.23
CA LEU A 95 -10.30 9.00 6.23
C LEU A 95 -10.87 8.91 4.82
N GLY A 96 -11.88 8.08 4.53
CA GLY A 96 -12.34 7.72 3.17
C GLY A 96 -12.14 8.83 2.14
N ASN A 97 -11.55 8.58 0.97
CA ASN A 97 -10.98 9.52 -0.02
C ASN A 97 -10.21 10.81 0.39
N SER A 98 -10.02 11.16 1.66
CA SER A 98 -9.20 12.32 2.08
C SER A 98 -7.75 12.23 1.57
N SER A 99 -7.05 13.35 1.39
CA SER A 99 -5.61 13.37 1.08
C SER A 99 -4.70 12.91 2.23
N HIS A 100 -5.23 12.80 3.46
CA HIS A 100 -4.42 12.40 4.63
C HIS A 100 -3.75 11.04 4.42
N ARG A 101 -2.48 10.98 4.82
CA ARG A 101 -1.63 9.80 4.78
C ARG A 101 -1.31 9.34 6.20
N VAL A 102 -1.36 8.03 6.40
CA VAL A 102 -1.10 7.38 7.69
C VAL A 102 0.28 6.73 7.63
N TYR A 103 1.10 6.99 8.63
CA TYR A 103 2.46 6.47 8.75
C TYR A 103 2.65 5.75 10.08
N ALA A 104 3.49 4.72 10.09
CA ALA A 104 4.01 4.12 11.31
C ALA A 104 5.03 5.07 11.96
N SER A 105 5.35 4.80 13.23
CA SER A 105 6.34 5.56 14.00
C SER A 105 7.74 5.58 13.36
N ASP A 106 8.08 4.55 12.59
CA ASP A 106 9.33 4.46 11.83
C ASP A 106 9.27 5.12 10.45
N GLY A 107 8.15 5.74 10.08
CA GLY A 107 7.97 6.44 8.81
C GLY A 107 7.45 5.57 7.66
N ARG A 108 7.19 4.27 7.86
CA ARG A 108 6.54 3.44 6.83
C ARG A 108 5.14 3.95 6.52
N LEU A 109 4.78 4.04 5.24
CA LEU A 109 3.41 4.34 4.84
C LEU A 109 2.49 3.17 5.20
N LEU A 110 1.38 3.46 5.88
CA LEU A 110 0.37 2.49 6.32
C LEU A 110 -0.96 2.66 5.57
N SER A 111 -1.32 3.88 5.19
CA SER A 111 -2.48 4.11 4.35
C SER A 111 -2.36 5.42 3.58
N ALA A 112 -2.79 5.40 2.33
CA ALA A 112 -2.89 6.58 1.50
C ALA A 112 -4.04 6.46 0.50
N VAL A 113 -4.60 7.59 0.13
CA VAL A 113 -5.48 7.67 -1.04
C VAL A 113 -4.67 7.44 -2.31
N TYR A 114 -5.31 6.82 -3.30
CA TYR A 114 -4.75 6.57 -4.63
C TYR A 114 -5.53 7.34 -5.71
N ASP A 115 -6.84 7.44 -5.56
CA ASP A 115 -7.71 8.27 -6.40
C ASP A 115 -8.94 8.72 -5.60
N GLY A 116 -9.87 9.43 -6.24
CA GLY A 116 -11.08 9.93 -5.58
C GLY A 116 -11.97 8.85 -4.92
N CYS A 117 -11.69 7.56 -5.15
CA CYS A 117 -12.46 6.42 -4.66
C CYS A 117 -11.66 5.40 -3.86
N THR A 118 -10.36 5.30 -4.11
CA THR A 118 -9.56 4.18 -3.66
C THR A 118 -8.57 4.65 -2.60
N ARG A 119 -8.63 4.03 -1.42
CA ARG A 119 -7.61 4.14 -0.39
C ARG A 119 -6.95 2.79 -0.22
N PHE A 120 -5.63 2.81 -0.22
CA PHE A 120 -4.83 1.62 0.01
C PHE A 120 -4.46 1.52 1.47
N GLU A 121 -4.54 0.31 2.00
CA GLU A 121 -3.83 -0.10 3.20
C GLU A 121 -2.51 -0.74 2.76
N THR A 122 -1.41 -0.23 3.29
CA THR A 122 -0.05 -0.63 2.91
C THR A 122 0.65 -1.28 4.09
N LEU A 123 -0.04 -2.24 4.73
CA LEU A 123 0.43 -2.91 5.95
C LEU A 123 1.65 -3.83 5.72
N THR A 124 1.91 -4.19 4.47
CA THR A 124 3.06 -4.98 4.04
C THR A 124 3.94 -4.19 3.08
N GLU A 125 5.20 -4.58 2.97
CA GLU A 125 6.16 -4.02 2.02
C GLU A 125 5.75 -4.33 0.58
N LYS A 126 5.14 -5.49 0.31
CA LYS A 126 4.52 -5.75 -1.00
C LYS A 126 3.43 -4.73 -1.32
N ALA A 127 2.55 -4.42 -0.36
CA ALA A 127 1.48 -3.45 -0.56
C ALA A 127 2.02 -2.02 -0.72
N ARG A 128 2.99 -1.62 0.10
CA ARG A 128 3.72 -0.34 -0.08
C ARG A 128 4.38 -0.25 -1.45
N TYR A 129 5.11 -1.28 -1.86
CA TYR A 129 5.76 -1.35 -3.18
C TYR A 129 4.72 -1.20 -4.30
N SER A 130 3.57 -1.87 -4.19
CA SER A 130 2.49 -1.80 -5.18
C SER A 130 1.88 -0.41 -5.24
N TRP A 131 1.67 0.23 -4.09
CA TRP A 131 1.20 1.61 -4.01
C TRP A 131 2.20 2.57 -4.66
N TYR A 132 3.47 2.53 -4.26
CA TYR A 132 4.49 3.42 -4.85
C TYR A 132 4.69 3.18 -6.35
N TYR A 133 4.65 1.92 -6.80
CA TYR A 133 4.77 1.58 -8.20
C TYR A 133 3.63 2.19 -9.03
N ASN A 134 2.40 2.18 -8.50
CA ASN A 134 1.25 2.71 -9.23
C ASN A 134 1.13 4.23 -9.09
N GLU A 135 1.34 4.78 -7.89
CA GLU A 135 1.20 6.21 -7.63
C GLU A 135 2.36 7.00 -8.25
N VAL A 136 3.60 6.61 -7.91
CA VAL A 136 4.79 7.34 -8.32
C VAL A 136 5.32 6.83 -9.66
N GLY A 137 5.15 5.55 -9.99
CA GLY A 137 5.57 5.04 -11.29
C GLY A 137 4.82 5.66 -12.47
N ARG A 138 3.63 6.25 -12.26
CA ARG A 138 2.91 7.04 -13.26
C ARG A 138 3.60 8.37 -13.60
N SER A 139 4.32 8.96 -12.66
CA SER A 139 5.02 10.25 -12.83
C SER A 139 6.50 10.10 -13.17
N LEU A 140 7.05 8.88 -13.11
CA LEU A 140 8.42 8.57 -13.49
C LEU A 140 8.53 8.11 -14.96
N PRO A 141 9.66 8.35 -15.63
CA PRO A 141 9.96 7.74 -16.93
C PRO A 141 9.79 6.21 -16.90
N SER A 142 9.36 5.63 -18.01
CA SER A 142 8.90 4.22 -18.12
C SER A 142 9.90 3.13 -17.67
N SER A 143 11.19 3.45 -17.52
CA SER A 143 12.24 2.51 -17.10
C SER A 143 12.68 2.64 -15.63
N THR A 144 12.25 3.70 -14.94
CA THR A 144 12.72 4.03 -13.58
C THR A 144 12.04 3.34 -12.38
N PRO A 145 10.78 2.85 -12.42
CA PRO A 145 10.09 2.48 -11.18
C PRO A 145 10.73 1.33 -10.40
N ARG A 146 11.10 0.22 -11.04
CA ARG A 146 11.60 -0.96 -10.32
C ARG A 146 12.95 -0.74 -9.65
N ASP A 147 13.79 0.11 -10.24
CA ASP A 147 15.11 0.41 -9.71
C ASP A 147 15.08 1.58 -8.73
N ALA A 148 14.20 2.57 -8.93
CA ALA A 148 13.99 3.69 -8.00
C ALA A 148 13.28 3.28 -6.70
N LEU A 149 12.59 2.12 -6.69
CA LEU A 149 12.03 1.53 -5.47
C LEU A 149 13.04 0.69 -4.67
N ARG A 150 14.30 0.60 -5.13
CA ARG A 150 15.40 0.01 -4.36
C ARG A 150 16.07 1.07 -3.51
N ASN A 151 16.50 0.69 -2.32
CA ASN A 151 16.81 1.64 -1.25
C ASN A 151 18.26 2.14 -1.23
N TYR A 152 18.85 2.37 -2.40
CA TYR A 152 20.18 2.99 -2.53
C TYR A 152 20.04 4.45 -2.94
N GLY A 153 20.17 5.38 -1.98
CA GLY A 153 20.16 6.84 -2.22
C GLY A 153 18.87 7.40 -2.83
N THR A 154 17.86 6.54 -3.02
CA THR A 154 16.57 6.79 -3.65
C THR A 154 15.56 5.78 -3.08
N PRO A 155 14.26 6.08 -3.11
CA PRO A 155 13.67 7.35 -3.55
C PRO A 155 13.56 8.37 -2.40
N THR A 156 13.64 9.67 -2.72
CA THR A 156 13.54 10.78 -1.75
C THR A 156 12.19 10.87 -1.03
N TRP A 157 11.13 10.24 -1.57
CA TRP A 157 9.81 10.18 -0.95
C TRP A 157 9.64 9.05 0.08
N ARG A 158 10.65 8.19 0.26
CA ARG A 158 10.71 7.23 1.37
C ARG A 158 11.69 7.72 2.42
N PHE A 159 11.42 7.39 3.68
CA PHE A 159 12.38 7.56 4.74
C PHE A 159 13.40 6.42 4.66
N VAL A 160 14.63 6.74 4.25
CA VAL A 160 15.72 5.76 4.13
C VAL A 160 16.68 5.94 5.30
N GLN A 161 16.49 5.15 6.35
CA GLN A 161 17.35 5.16 7.53
C GLN A 161 18.51 4.17 7.39
N VAL A 162 18.24 2.99 6.85
CA VAL A 162 19.23 1.93 6.65
C VAL A 162 19.26 1.57 5.16
N PRO A 163 20.19 2.13 4.38
CA PRO A 163 20.29 1.83 2.96
C PRO A 163 20.80 0.40 2.75
N ILE A 164 20.45 -0.17 1.60
CA ILE A 164 21.04 -1.42 1.10
C ILE A 164 21.52 -1.21 -0.33
N GLY A 165 22.67 -1.80 -0.68
CA GLY A 165 23.14 -1.74 -2.05
C GLY A 165 22.26 -2.55 -3.00
N ARG A 166 22.09 -2.05 -4.22
CA ARG A 166 21.23 -2.63 -5.26
C ARG A 166 21.52 -4.11 -5.53
N GLN A 167 22.81 -4.46 -5.60
CA GLN A 167 23.27 -5.82 -5.89
C GLN A 167 23.01 -6.75 -4.70
N GLN A 168 23.23 -6.27 -3.47
CA GLN A 168 22.99 -7.01 -2.24
C GLN A 168 21.51 -7.34 -2.09
N GLU A 169 20.62 -6.35 -2.24
CA GLU A 169 19.17 -6.58 -2.20
C GLU A 169 18.76 -7.62 -3.25
N GLN A 170 19.24 -7.47 -4.48
CA GLN A 170 18.91 -8.38 -5.58
C GLN A 170 19.43 -9.80 -5.34
N SER A 171 20.64 -9.96 -4.79
CA SER A 171 21.18 -11.29 -4.48
C SER A 171 20.31 -12.04 -3.47
N ILE A 172 19.78 -11.35 -2.46
CA ILE A 172 18.97 -11.96 -1.41
C ILE A 172 17.58 -12.32 -1.94
N ARG A 173 16.98 -11.44 -2.74
CA ARG A 173 15.70 -11.72 -3.42
C ARG A 173 15.84 -12.91 -4.38
N ASN A 174 16.91 -12.97 -5.16
CA ASN A 174 17.18 -14.10 -6.06
C ASN A 174 17.38 -15.41 -5.30
N LEU A 175 18.13 -15.36 -4.18
CA LEU A 175 18.32 -16.52 -3.32
C LEU A 175 16.99 -17.02 -2.75
N PHE A 176 16.15 -16.12 -2.24
CA PHE A 176 14.82 -16.45 -1.75
C PHE A 176 13.99 -17.15 -2.83
N TRP A 177 13.90 -16.57 -4.04
CA TRP A 177 13.10 -17.15 -5.11
C TRP A 177 13.67 -18.46 -5.67
N LYS A 178 14.99 -18.64 -5.64
CA LYS A 178 15.63 -19.92 -5.96
C LYS A 178 15.20 -21.03 -4.98
N ARG A 179 14.92 -20.69 -3.72
CA ARG A 179 14.52 -21.65 -2.68
C ARG A 179 13.01 -21.87 -2.61
N MET A 180 12.22 -20.80 -2.76
CA MET A 180 10.76 -20.85 -2.60
C MET A 180 10.02 -21.16 -3.91
N GLY A 181 10.62 -20.81 -5.06
CA GLY A 181 10.00 -20.93 -6.38
C GLY A 181 9.08 -19.75 -6.70
N TYR A 182 9.16 -19.26 -7.95
CA TYR A 182 8.37 -18.12 -8.42
C TYR A 182 6.85 -18.39 -8.49
N SER A 183 6.42 -19.65 -8.50
CA SER A 183 5.00 -20.03 -8.46
C SER A 183 4.30 -19.56 -7.17
N GLN A 184 5.05 -19.25 -6.11
CA GLN A 184 4.48 -18.74 -4.86
C GLN A 184 4.09 -17.25 -4.91
N VAL A 185 4.56 -16.50 -5.92
CA VAL A 185 4.22 -15.07 -6.09
C VAL A 185 2.71 -14.88 -6.18
N SER A 186 2.02 -15.73 -6.96
CA SER A 186 0.57 -15.68 -7.14
C SER A 186 -0.20 -16.04 -5.87
N LYS A 187 0.43 -16.76 -4.93
CA LYS A 187 -0.16 -17.06 -3.61
C LYS A 187 0.02 -15.94 -2.59
N GLY A 188 0.70 -14.86 -2.96
CA GLY A 188 0.91 -13.73 -2.08
C GLY A 188 2.33 -13.59 -1.57
N MET A 189 3.21 -14.60 -1.76
CA MET A 189 4.58 -14.52 -1.24
C MET A 189 5.36 -13.37 -1.86
N TRP A 190 6.21 -12.74 -1.06
CA TRP A 190 7.07 -11.64 -1.48
C TRP A 190 8.27 -11.49 -0.55
N ILE A 191 9.34 -10.86 -1.03
CA ILE A 191 10.47 -10.43 -0.20
C ILE A 191 11.02 -9.08 -0.71
N ALA A 192 11.27 -8.16 0.21
CA ALA A 192 11.88 -6.87 -0.09
C ALA A 192 12.58 -6.27 1.14
N TRP A 193 13.49 -5.32 0.91
CA TRP A 193 14.14 -4.56 1.97
C TRP A 193 13.23 -3.45 2.49
N VAL A 194 13.16 -3.32 3.81
CA VAL A 194 12.48 -2.22 4.51
C VAL A 194 13.54 -1.22 4.99
N PRO A 195 13.72 -0.09 4.29
CA PRO A 195 14.77 0.87 4.57
C PRO A 195 14.53 1.71 5.83
N GLU A 196 13.29 1.78 6.30
CA GLU A 196 12.92 2.56 7.48
C GLU A 196 13.55 1.97 8.76
N ARG A 197 13.83 0.66 8.79
CA ARG A 197 14.39 -0.01 9.98
C ARG A 197 15.49 -1.04 9.70
N GLY A 198 15.78 -1.31 8.43
CA GLY A 198 16.89 -2.17 8.03
C GLY A 198 16.65 -3.66 8.24
N TYR A 199 15.65 -4.22 7.56
CA TYR A 199 15.39 -5.66 7.56
C TYR A 199 14.79 -6.12 6.23
N PHE A 200 14.85 -7.42 5.95
CA PHE A 200 14.08 -8.02 4.86
C PHE A 200 12.68 -8.39 5.36
N GLU A 201 11.65 -7.82 4.76
CA GLU A 201 10.28 -8.26 5.00
C GLU A 201 9.94 -9.40 4.04
N ILE A 202 9.47 -10.52 4.58
CA ILE A 202 8.91 -11.63 3.81
C ILE A 202 7.41 -11.62 4.02
N ASN A 203 6.64 -11.44 2.94
CA ASN A 203 5.20 -11.62 3.00
C ASN A 203 4.85 -13.07 2.67
N VAL A 204 3.92 -13.62 3.44
CA VAL A 204 3.40 -14.98 3.24
C VAL A 204 1.86 -14.96 3.22
N PRO A 205 1.20 -15.91 2.54
CA PRO A 205 -0.25 -16.03 2.62
C PRO A 205 -0.75 -16.13 4.07
N ASN A 206 -2.00 -15.75 4.32
CA ASN A 206 -2.62 -16.00 5.62
C ASN A 206 -2.59 -17.51 5.93
N SER A 207 -2.29 -17.86 7.19
CA SER A 207 -2.14 -19.25 7.66
C SER A 207 -1.02 -20.05 6.98
N TYR A 208 -0.01 -19.39 6.42
CA TYR A 208 1.13 -20.06 5.81
C TYR A 208 1.89 -20.95 6.80
N ASN A 209 2.26 -22.16 6.35
CA ASN A 209 3.11 -23.04 7.15
C ASN A 209 4.56 -22.52 7.16
N LEU A 210 4.96 -21.88 8.26
CA LEU A 210 6.31 -21.34 8.44
C LEU A 210 7.43 -22.36 8.22
N GLN A 211 7.18 -23.66 8.43
CA GLN A 211 8.19 -24.70 8.19
C GLN A 211 8.63 -24.75 6.73
N GLU A 212 7.80 -24.32 5.79
CA GLU A 212 8.19 -24.25 4.38
C GLU A 212 9.32 -23.23 4.13
N LEU A 213 9.44 -22.18 4.96
CA LEU A 213 10.56 -21.23 4.88
C LEU A 213 11.89 -21.85 5.31
N SER A 214 11.92 -23.04 5.93
CA SER A 214 13.16 -23.73 6.30
C SER A 214 14.13 -23.88 5.13
N LYS A 215 13.60 -24.10 3.91
CA LYS A 215 14.37 -24.17 2.66
C LYS A 215 15.16 -22.90 2.38
N PHE A 216 14.59 -21.74 2.72
CA PHE A 216 15.27 -20.46 2.61
C PHE A 216 16.20 -20.26 3.81
N TRP A 217 15.74 -20.52 5.04
CA TRP A 217 16.50 -20.30 6.27
C TRP A 217 17.82 -21.06 6.36
N GLN A 218 17.96 -22.20 5.68
CA GLN A 218 19.23 -22.92 5.60
C GLN A 218 20.31 -22.14 4.84
N THR A 219 19.92 -21.17 4.00
CA THR A 219 20.86 -20.41 3.16
C THR A 219 20.78 -18.90 3.31
N ALA A 220 19.80 -18.39 4.06
CA ALA A 220 19.63 -16.97 4.31
C ALA A 220 20.90 -16.39 4.97
N PRO A 221 21.49 -15.31 4.40
CA PRO A 221 22.61 -14.62 5.04
C PRO A 221 22.24 -14.17 6.45
N ARG A 222 23.09 -14.49 7.43
CA ARG A 222 22.78 -14.28 8.85
C ARG A 222 22.95 -12.84 9.31
N ASN A 223 23.71 -12.04 8.58
CA ASN A 223 23.97 -10.61 8.87
C ASN A 223 22.78 -9.67 8.59
N TYR A 224 21.57 -10.23 8.40
CA TYR A 224 20.35 -9.47 8.20
C TYR A 224 19.25 -10.01 9.11
N ARG A 225 18.42 -9.10 9.61
CA ARG A 225 17.14 -9.42 10.22
C ARG A 225 16.09 -9.70 9.15
N TYR A 226 15.21 -10.67 9.40
CA TYR A 226 14.09 -11.02 8.54
C TYR A 226 12.78 -10.96 9.33
N VAL A 227 11.83 -10.15 8.85
CA VAL A 227 10.51 -10.04 9.45
C VAL A 227 9.50 -10.70 8.53
N VAL A 228 8.78 -11.70 9.02
CA VAL A 228 7.74 -12.41 8.26
C VAL A 228 6.38 -11.87 8.66
N LEU A 229 5.68 -11.29 7.69
CA LEU A 229 4.30 -10.83 7.85
C LEU A 229 3.36 -11.68 7.00
N SER A 230 2.16 -11.97 7.49
CA SER A 230 1.08 -12.46 6.63
C SER A 230 0.58 -11.35 5.72
N THR A 231 -0.18 -11.71 4.68
CA THR A 231 -0.73 -10.76 3.70
C THR A 231 -1.62 -9.67 4.32
N ASP A 232 -2.20 -9.93 5.50
CA ASP A 232 -2.97 -8.95 6.28
C ASP A 232 -2.10 -8.04 7.18
N GLY A 233 -0.77 -8.18 7.14
CA GLY A 233 0.17 -7.39 7.94
C GLY A 233 0.35 -7.87 9.38
N THR A 234 -0.19 -9.03 9.77
CA THR A 234 0.11 -9.64 11.07
C THR A 234 1.56 -10.12 11.12
N LEU A 235 2.27 -9.84 12.22
CA LEU A 235 3.59 -10.41 12.46
C LEU A 235 3.47 -11.92 12.71
N VAL A 236 4.18 -12.71 11.91
CA VAL A 236 4.18 -14.17 11.97
C VAL A 236 5.48 -14.68 12.58
N PHE A 237 6.62 -14.09 12.20
CA PHE A 237 7.93 -14.49 12.69
C PHE A 237 8.93 -13.32 12.58
N ASP A 238 9.89 -13.26 13.49
CA ASP A 238 10.97 -12.27 13.47
C ASP A 238 12.28 -13.01 13.70
N ALA A 239 13.10 -13.11 12.65
CA ALA A 239 14.37 -13.80 12.66
C ALA A 239 15.49 -12.77 12.76
N ASN A 240 16.12 -12.70 13.93
CA ASN A 240 17.37 -11.99 14.12
C ASN A 240 18.45 -13.01 14.47
N PHE A 241 19.46 -13.17 13.60
CA PHE A 241 20.51 -14.18 13.78
C PHE A 241 21.74 -13.63 14.51
N ASP A 242 21.80 -12.31 14.74
CA ASP A 242 22.89 -11.61 15.42
C ASP A 242 22.60 -11.37 16.92
N THR A 243 21.57 -12.04 17.47
CA THR A 243 21.20 -12.03 18.90
C THR A 243 21.09 -13.43 19.44
#